data_AF-A0A7J4J955-F1
#
_entry.id   AF-A0A7J4J955-F1
#
_cell.length_a   1.000
_cell.length_b   1.000
_cell.length_c   1.000
_cell.angle_alpha   90.00
_cell.angle_beta   90.00
_cell.angle_gamma   90.00
#
_symmetry.space_group_name_H-M   'P 1'
#
loop_
_entity.id
_entity.type
_entity.pdbx_description
1 polymer ?
#
loop_
_entity_poly.entity_id
_entity_poly.type
_entity_poly.pdbx_seq_one_letter_code
_entity_poly.pdbx_strand_id
1 'polypeptide(L)'
;MLKNILLMPALFLIVLASLFINVSIHESAHYLVAENYGLSPSISMQSGVGFLWNSEPIAYTSYSGGTRQQDIAIALAGPLANLLAMLLGILAYRKTNSFAVQIIMLAFALVAFLSFASNIYPTAGADGYILFAK
;
A
#
# COMPACT_ATOMS: atom_id res chain seq x y z
N MET A 1 22.49 18.54 19.80
CA MET A 1 22.64 18.65 18.33
C MET A 1 22.62 17.31 17.61
N LEU A 2 23.51 16.34 17.93
CA LEU A 2 23.55 15.03 17.22
C LEU A 2 22.21 14.25 17.22
N LYS A 3 21.44 14.27 18.31
CA LYS A 3 20.12 13.61 18.38
C LYS A 3 19.13 14.10 17.32
N ASN A 4 19.18 15.38 16.94
CA ASN A 4 18.28 15.93 15.93
C ASN A 4 18.76 15.62 14.50
N ILE A 5 20.07 15.47 14.30
CA ILE A 5 20.68 15.15 13.00
C ILE A 5 20.36 13.70 12.60
N LEU A 6 20.36 12.76 13.54
CA LEU A 6 20.06 11.35 13.27
C LEU A 6 18.56 11.02 13.24
N LEU A 7 17.70 11.91 13.76
CA LEU A 7 16.25 11.70 13.80
C LEU A 7 15.61 11.75 12.41
N MET A 8 16.00 12.72 11.57
CA MET A 8 15.44 12.84 10.21
C MET A 8 15.78 11.64 9.31
N PRO A 9 17.04 11.17 9.22
CA PRO A 9 17.37 9.96 8.47
C PRO A 9 16.63 8.72 8.99
N ALA A 10 16.50 8.57 10.31
CA ALA A 10 15.77 7.45 10.89
C ALA A 10 14.27 7.48 10.53
N LEU A 11 13.62 8.65 10.63
CA LEU A 11 12.23 8.82 10.22
C LEU A 11 12.04 8.55 8.73
N PHE A 12 12.95 9.04 7.88
CA PHE A 12 12.93 8.77 6.45
C PHE A 12 12.98 7.27 6.15
N LEU A 13 13.91 6.54 6.79
CA LEU A 13 14.02 5.09 6.62
C LEU A 13 12.77 4.34 7.12
N ILE A 14 12.18 4.79 8.23
CA ILE A 14 10.93 4.21 8.76
C ILE A 14 9.78 4.40 7.76
N VAL A 15 9.63 5.60 7.19
CA VAL A 15 8.60 5.89 6.18
C VAL A 15 8.85 5.07 4.92
N LEU A 16 10.09 5.00 4.45
CA LEU A 16 10.45 4.22 3.27
C LEU A 16 10.16 2.73 3.46
N ALA A 17 10.55 2.15 4.60
CA ALA A 17 10.22 0.77 4.94
C ALA A 17 8.70 0.55 5.03
N SER A 18 7.98 1.49 5.65
CA SER A 18 6.52 1.43 5.76
C SER A 18 5.84 1.46 4.39
N LEU A 19 6.38 2.23 3.44
CA LEU A 19 5.89 2.30 2.06
C LEU A 19 6.02 0.95 1.37
N PHE A 20 7.21 0.35 1.38
CA PHE A 20 7.42 -0.96 0.75
C PHE A 20 6.53 -2.05 1.37
N ILE A 21 6.42 -2.09 2.71
CA ILE A 21 5.53 -3.05 3.38
C ILE A 21 4.08 -2.83 2.95
N ASN A 22 3.60 -1.59 2.89
CA ASN A 22 2.23 -1.29 2.47
C ASN A 22 1.96 -1.64 1.01
N VAL A 23 2.92 -1.39 0.10
CA VAL A 23 2.82 -1.81 -1.31
C VAL A 23 2.77 -3.33 -1.41
N SER A 24 3.61 -4.05 -0.66
CA SER A 24 3.58 -5.52 -0.66
C SER A 24 2.25 -6.06 -0.15
N ILE A 25 1.70 -5.50 0.93
CA ILE A 25 0.38 -5.88 1.45
C ILE A 25 -0.72 -5.61 0.41
N HIS A 26 -0.67 -4.44 -0.22
CA HIS A 26 -1.63 -4.00 -1.24
C HIS A 26 -1.67 -4.97 -2.44
N GLU A 27 -0.52 -5.20 -3.08
CA GLU A 27 -0.45 -6.07 -4.25
C GLU A 27 -0.72 -7.54 -3.90
N SER A 28 -0.32 -7.98 -2.70
CA SER A 28 -0.66 -9.34 -2.25
C SER A 28 -2.17 -9.53 -2.11
N ALA A 29 -2.92 -8.50 -1.69
CA ALA A 29 -4.37 -8.59 -1.59
C ALA A 29 -5.03 -8.72 -2.97
N HIS A 30 -4.59 -7.93 -3.96
CA HIS A 30 -5.02 -8.07 -5.35
C HIS A 30 -4.74 -9.47 -5.88
N TYR A 31 -3.51 -9.95 -5.69
CA TYR A 31 -3.09 -11.28 -6.11
C TYR A 31 -3.98 -12.37 -5.51
N LEU A 32 -4.16 -12.38 -4.18
CA LEU A 32 -4.92 -13.42 -3.49
C LEU A 32 -6.39 -13.46 -3.93
N VAL A 33 -7.01 -12.30 -4.12
CA VAL A 33 -8.41 -12.24 -4.58
C VAL A 33 -8.53 -12.69 -6.04
N ALA A 34 -7.60 -12.28 -6.91
CA ALA A 34 -7.58 -12.73 -8.31
C ALA A 34 -7.31 -14.24 -8.44
N GLU A 35 -6.41 -14.78 -7.62
CA GLU A 35 -6.10 -16.22 -7.57
C GLU A 35 -7.31 -17.02 -7.09
N ASN A 36 -8.03 -16.53 -6.08
CA ASN A 36 -9.29 -17.13 -5.61
C ASN A 36 -10.38 -17.14 -6.69
N TYR A 37 -10.34 -16.22 -7.66
CA TYR A 37 -11.21 -16.25 -8.84
C TYR A 37 -10.67 -17.09 -10.01
N GLY A 38 -9.48 -17.69 -9.87
CA GLY A 38 -8.86 -18.53 -10.89
C GLY A 38 -8.16 -17.76 -12.03
N LEU A 39 -7.85 -16.48 -11.84
CA LEU A 39 -7.38 -15.58 -12.91
C LEU A 39 -5.86 -15.60 -13.17
N SER A 40 -5.14 -16.58 -12.60
CA SER A 40 -3.69 -16.77 -12.75
C SER A 40 -2.88 -15.46 -12.64
N PRO A 41 -3.00 -14.73 -11.51
CA PRO A 41 -2.37 -13.43 -11.34
C PRO A 41 -0.84 -13.51 -11.26
N SER A 42 -0.17 -12.39 -11.48
CA SER A 42 1.26 -12.23 -11.24
C SER A 42 1.57 -10.84 -10.67
N ILE A 43 2.53 -10.77 -9.74
CA ILE A 43 3.02 -9.50 -9.19
C ILE A 43 4.30 -9.12 -9.93
N SER A 44 4.34 -7.90 -10.43
CA SER A 44 5.54 -7.29 -11.02
C SER A 44 5.96 -6.07 -10.21
N MET A 45 7.25 -5.98 -9.91
CA MET A 45 7.83 -4.84 -9.22
C MET A 45 8.63 -4.01 -10.21
N GLN A 46 8.43 -2.70 -10.23
CA GLN A 46 9.27 -1.83 -11.05
C GLN A 46 10.66 -1.71 -10.43
N SER A 47 11.68 -1.95 -11.24
CA SER A 47 13.08 -1.80 -10.82
C SER A 47 13.54 -0.35 -10.96
N GLY A 48 14.11 0.21 -9.89
CA GLY A 48 14.78 1.51 -9.89
C GLY A 48 14.01 2.63 -9.18
N VAL A 49 14.56 3.84 -9.21
CA VAL A 49 13.93 5.05 -8.63
C VAL A 49 12.95 5.73 -9.59
N GLY A 50 12.66 5.13 -10.75
CA GLY A 50 11.79 5.69 -11.78
C GLY A 50 10.36 6.00 -11.32
N PHE A 51 9.84 5.26 -10.33
CA PHE A 51 8.56 5.55 -9.69
C PHE A 51 8.50 6.96 -9.07
N LEU A 52 9.65 7.52 -8.65
CA LEU A 52 9.73 8.87 -8.09
C LEU A 52 9.63 9.97 -9.18
N TRP A 53 10.00 9.65 -10.43
CA TRP A 53 10.08 10.64 -11.52
C TRP A 53 8.96 10.53 -12.56
N ASN A 54 8.47 9.31 -12.83
CA ASN A 54 7.52 9.06 -13.92
C ASN A 54 6.06 8.86 -13.47
N SER A 55 5.78 8.98 -12.16
CA SER A 55 4.46 8.65 -11.58
C SER A 55 4.00 7.20 -11.89
N GLU A 56 4.97 6.31 -12.13
CA GLU A 56 4.70 4.90 -12.36
C GLU A 56 4.52 4.16 -11.02
N PRO A 57 3.67 3.13 -10.96
CA PRO A 57 3.44 2.38 -9.73
C PRO A 57 4.70 1.60 -9.32
N ILE A 58 4.95 1.52 -8.01
CA ILE A 58 6.11 0.80 -7.44
C ILE A 58 6.03 -0.70 -7.75
N ALA A 59 4.83 -1.25 -7.66
CA ALA A 59 4.50 -2.62 -8.03
C ALA A 59 3.07 -2.65 -8.56
N TYR A 60 2.73 -3.70 -9.30
CA TYR A 60 1.39 -3.92 -9.81
C TYR A 60 1.10 -5.40 -9.97
N THR A 61 -0.18 -5.75 -9.78
CA THR A 61 -0.71 -7.09 -10.02
C THR A 61 -1.37 -7.12 -11.39
N SER A 62 -0.93 -8.05 -12.24
CA SER A 62 -1.54 -8.30 -13.55
C SER A 62 -2.26 -9.65 -13.56
N TYR A 63 -3.38 -9.71 -14.25
CA TYR A 63 -4.17 -10.91 -14.49
C TYR A 63 -4.92 -10.75 -15.81
N SER A 64 -5.46 -11.85 -16.34
CA SER A 64 -6.21 -11.83 -17.59
C SER A 64 -7.51 -12.61 -17.47
N GLY A 65 -8.53 -12.12 -18.15
CA GLY A 65 -9.89 -12.61 -17.94
C GLY A 65 -10.49 -12.07 -16.64
N GLY A 66 -11.80 -12.14 -16.54
CA GLY A 66 -12.54 -11.57 -15.41
C GLY A 66 -13.84 -10.91 -15.87
N THR A 67 -14.85 -10.99 -15.02
CA THR A 67 -16.07 -10.20 -15.15
C THR A 67 -15.88 -8.83 -14.51
N ARG A 68 -16.72 -7.86 -14.88
CA ARG A 68 -16.70 -6.52 -14.25
C ARG A 68 -16.79 -6.57 -12.72
N GLN A 69 -17.59 -7.51 -12.18
CA GLN A 69 -17.75 -7.69 -10.74
C GLN A 69 -16.47 -8.20 -10.08
N GLN A 70 -15.76 -9.13 -10.73
CA GLN A 70 -14.47 -9.61 -10.26
C GLN A 70 -13.41 -8.50 -10.31
N ASP A 71 -13.35 -7.73 -11.40
CA ASP A 71 -12.44 -6.58 -11.52
C ASP A 71 -12.64 -5.58 -10.36
N ILE A 72 -13.90 -5.27 -10.01
CA ILE A 72 -14.22 -4.37 -8.88
C ILE A 72 -13.80 -4.98 -7.54
N ALA A 73 -14.09 -6.26 -7.32
CA ALA A 73 -13.71 -6.94 -6.08
C ALA A 73 -12.19 -7.01 -5.90
N ILE A 74 -11.46 -7.29 -6.98
CA ILE A 74 -10.00 -7.26 -7.00
C ILE A 74 -9.53 -5.84 -6.72
N ALA A 75 -9.97 -4.84 -7.49
CA ALA A 75 -9.57 -3.44 -7.29
C ALA A 75 -9.83 -2.91 -5.87
N LEU A 76 -10.87 -3.37 -5.17
CA LEU A 76 -11.10 -3.00 -3.76
C LEU A 76 -10.17 -3.71 -2.77
N ALA A 77 -9.61 -4.87 -3.11
CA ALA A 77 -8.84 -5.69 -2.19
C ALA A 77 -7.58 -4.97 -1.68
N GLY A 78 -6.77 -4.41 -2.58
CA GLY A 78 -5.57 -3.64 -2.23
C GLY A 78 -5.85 -2.48 -1.27
N PRO A 79 -6.75 -1.53 -1.61
CA PRO A 79 -7.10 -0.41 -0.75
C PRO A 79 -7.64 -0.86 0.62
N LEU A 80 -8.56 -1.84 0.64
CA LEU A 80 -9.11 -2.34 1.90
C LEU A 80 -8.05 -3.02 2.77
N ALA A 81 -7.06 -3.69 2.18
CA ALA A 81 -5.93 -4.24 2.91
C ALA A 81 -5.06 -3.15 3.55
N ASN A 82 -4.80 -2.03 2.86
CA ASN A 82 -4.12 -0.89 3.47
C ASN A 82 -4.94 -0.24 4.59
N LEU A 83 -6.27 -0.12 4.42
CA LEU A 83 -7.14 0.39 5.47
C LEU A 83 -7.09 -0.50 6.72
N LEU A 84 -7.12 -1.82 6.54
CA LEU A 84 -6.94 -2.77 7.64
C LEU A 84 -5.56 -2.63 8.29
N ALA A 85 -4.49 -2.51 7.49
CA ALA A 85 -3.13 -2.30 7.99
C ALA A 85 -3.02 -1.00 8.83
N MET A 86 -3.66 0.08 8.41
CA MET A 86 -3.77 1.33 9.18
C MET A 86 -4.43 1.07 10.54
N LEU A 87 -5.58 0.40 10.57
CA LEU A 87 -6.31 0.10 11.81
C LEU A 87 -5.47 -0.76 12.77
N LEU A 88 -4.77 -1.76 12.25
CA LEU A 88 -3.86 -2.60 13.03
C LEU A 88 -2.67 -1.80 13.57
N GLY A 89 -2.10 -0.88 12.78
CA GLY A 89 -1.06 0.04 13.22
C GLY A 89 -1.52 0.94 14.37
N ILE A 90 -2.73 1.49 14.29
CA ILE A 90 -3.34 2.30 15.37
C ILE A 90 -3.57 1.45 16.63
N LEU A 91 -4.07 0.22 16.48
CA LEU A 91 -4.24 -0.70 17.61
C LEU A 91 -2.90 -1.04 18.27
N ALA A 92 -1.87 -1.34 17.49
CA ALA A 92 -0.53 -1.63 17.97
C ALA A 92 0.08 -0.41 18.70
N TYR A 93 -0.08 0.80 18.16
CA TYR A 93 0.28 2.05 18.82
C TYR A 93 -0.33 2.15 20.24
N ARG A 94 -1.63 1.84 20.38
CA ARG A 94 -2.33 1.90 21.68
C ARG A 94 -1.90 0.82 22.68
N LYS A 95 -1.24 -0.24 22.23
CA LYS A 95 -0.83 -1.38 23.06
C LYS A 95 0.62 -1.29 23.55
N THR A 96 1.39 -0.30 23.07
CA THR A 96 2.80 -0.12 23.47
C THR A 96 3.01 1.15 24.29
N ASN A 97 3.95 1.09 25.24
CA ASN A 97 4.44 2.25 25.99
C ASN A 97 5.79 2.77 25.47
N SER A 98 6.40 2.08 24.50
CA SER A 98 7.68 2.51 23.93
C SER A 98 7.47 3.63 22.92
N PHE A 99 8.02 4.82 23.20
CA PHE A 99 7.93 5.98 22.32
C PHE A 99 8.46 5.69 20.90
N ALA A 100 9.56 4.94 20.78
CA ALA A 100 10.10 4.56 19.47
C ALA A 100 9.13 3.67 18.68
N VAL A 101 8.53 2.68 19.33
CA VAL A 101 7.54 1.79 18.69
C VAL A 101 6.30 2.58 18.30
N GLN A 102 5.85 3.51 19.16
CA GLN A 102 4.72 4.38 18.85
C GLN A 102 4.95 5.22 17.58
N ILE A 103 6.14 5.82 17.42
CA ILE A 103 6.50 6.55 16.20
C ILE A 103 6.45 5.63 14.97
N ILE A 104 7.03 4.43 15.05
CA ILE A 104 7.03 3.48 13.93
C ILE A 104 5.60 3.10 13.55
N MET A 105 4.75 2.76 14.53
CA MET A 105 3.36 2.36 14.29
C MET A 105 2.53 3.51 13.71
N LEU A 106 2.75 4.75 14.15
CA LEU A 106 2.08 5.93 13.58
C LEU A 106 2.54 6.23 12.16
N ALA A 107 3.85 6.15 11.89
CA ALA A 107 4.39 6.32 10.54
C ALA A 107 3.84 5.25 9.59
N PHE A 108 3.80 3.99 10.04
CA PHE A 108 3.21 2.90 9.29
C PHE A 108 1.73 3.12 9.00
N ALA A 109 0.94 3.50 10.02
CA ALA A 109 -0.49 3.76 9.87
C ALA A 109 -0.76 4.96 8.94
N LEU A 110 0.04 6.02 9.03
CA LEU A 110 -0.07 7.17 8.14
C LEU A 110 0.20 6.78 6.69
N VAL A 111 1.27 6.03 6.42
CA VAL A 111 1.58 5.55 5.06
C VAL A 111 0.46 4.64 4.54
N ALA A 112 -0.03 3.72 5.36
CA ALA A 112 -1.15 2.85 5.00
C ALA A 112 -2.42 3.64 4.63
N PHE A 113 -2.75 4.67 5.41
CA PHE A 113 -3.87 5.56 5.12
C PHE A 113 -3.68 6.32 3.81
N LEU A 114 -2.49 6.88 3.59
CA LEU A 114 -2.18 7.60 2.35
C LEU A 114 -2.26 6.68 1.13
N SER A 115 -1.76 5.44 1.23
CA SER A 115 -1.88 4.42 0.18
C SER A 115 -3.32 4.03 -0.11
N PHE A 116 -4.17 3.92 0.92
CA PHE A 116 -5.61 3.71 0.74
C PHE A 116 -6.26 4.90 0.01
N ALA A 117 -6.03 6.12 0.50
CA ALA A 117 -6.63 7.32 -0.05
C ALA A 117 -6.20 7.57 -1.50
N SER A 118 -4.92 7.37 -1.82
CA SER A 118 -4.40 7.55 -3.18
C SER A 118 -4.96 6.52 -4.15
N ASN A 119 -5.14 5.27 -3.71
CA ASN A 119 -5.61 4.21 -4.61
C ASN A 119 -7.13 4.19 -4.79
N ILE A 120 -7.94 4.70 -3.86
CA ILE A 120 -9.39 4.86 -4.09
C ILE A 120 -9.71 6.03 -5.02
N TYR A 121 -8.83 7.01 -5.12
CA TYR A 121 -9.07 8.18 -5.97
C TYR A 121 -9.11 7.76 -7.46
N PRO A 122 -10.05 8.27 -8.28
CA PRO A 122 -10.25 7.84 -9.66
C PRO A 122 -9.22 8.42 -10.64
N THR A 123 -7.95 8.13 -10.41
CA THR A 123 -6.83 8.49 -11.30
C THR A 123 -6.39 7.27 -12.12
N ALA A 124 -6.08 7.47 -13.40
CA ALA A 124 -5.54 6.40 -14.24
C ALA A 124 -4.28 5.77 -13.60
N GLY A 125 -4.26 4.44 -13.52
CA GLY A 125 -3.21 3.68 -12.85
C GLY A 125 -3.47 3.36 -11.37
N ALA A 126 -4.51 3.94 -10.76
CA ALA A 126 -4.98 3.59 -9.42
C ALA A 126 -6.23 2.68 -9.48
N ASP A 127 -6.48 1.92 -8.41
CA ASP A 127 -7.64 1.03 -8.31
C ASP A 127 -8.98 1.75 -8.49
N GLY A 128 -9.08 2.98 -7.98
CA GLY A 128 -10.26 3.84 -8.07
C GLY A 128 -10.70 4.09 -9.50
N TYR A 129 -9.78 4.05 -10.47
CA TYR A 129 -10.14 4.11 -11.89
C TYR A 129 -10.99 2.92 -12.31
N ILE A 130 -10.63 1.71 -11.86
CA ILE A 130 -11.42 0.51 -12.09
C ILE A 130 -12.77 0.61 -11.37
N LEU A 131 -12.84 1.25 -10.20
CA LEU A 131 -14.10 1.35 -9.45
C LEU A 131 -15.11 2.31 -10.08
N PHE A 132 -14.65 3.47 -10.56
CA PHE A 132 -15.54 4.59 -10.89
C PHE A 132 -15.51 5.03 -12.35
N ALA A 133 -14.46 4.72 -13.11
CA ALA A 133 -14.22 5.31 -14.44
C ALA A 133 -14.15 4.30 -15.59
N LYS A 134 -13.79 3.03 -15.32
CA LYS A 134 -13.80 1.92 -16.30
C LYS A 134 -15.20 1.31 -16.43
#